data_AF-A0A7K0TPE7-F1
#
_entry.id   AF-A0A7K0TPE7-F1
#
_cell.length_a   1.000
_cell.length_b   1.000
_cell.length_c   1.000
_cell.angle_alpha   90.00
_cell.angle_beta   90.00
_cell.angle_gamma   90.00
#
_symmetry.space_group_name_H-M   'P 1'
#
loop_
_entity.id
_entity.type
_entity.pdbx_description
1 polymer ?
#
loop_
_entity_poly.entity_id
_entity_poly.type
_entity_poly.pdbx_seq_one_letter_code
_entity_poly.pdbx_strand_id
1 'polypeptide(L)'
;MEVLRITGGQRLQGTVRVTGAKNSVLKLMAAALLAQGTTTLTEVPDILDVEIMAELLRRLGCEVDHDGPARRVSITVPEILAHRADYDLVRRMRASICVLGPLLAR
;
A
#
# COMPACT_ATOMS: atom_id res chain seq x y z
N MET A 1 9.23 -23.44 -3.07
CA MET A 1 7.77 -23.26 -3.07
C MET A 1 7.29 -23.55 -1.67
N GLU A 2 6.67 -22.59 -1.00
CA GLU A 2 6.07 -22.82 0.30
C GLU A 2 4.74 -23.56 0.14
N VAL A 3 4.42 -24.44 1.08
CA VAL A 3 3.17 -25.21 1.07
C VAL A 3 2.53 -25.19 2.45
N LEU A 4 1.19 -25.12 2.47
CA LEU A 4 0.40 -25.27 3.69
C LEU A 4 -0.09 -26.72 3.77
N ARG A 5 0.31 -27.46 4.81
CA ARG A 5 -0.25 -28.78 5.13
C ARG A 5 -1.36 -28.63 6.16
N ILE A 6 -2.59 -28.92 5.76
CA ILE A 6 -3.77 -28.75 6.61
C ILE A 6 -4.30 -30.11 7.04
N THR A 7 -4.54 -30.29 8.34
CA THR A 7 -5.23 -31.47 8.89
C THR A 7 -6.65 -31.06 9.29
N GLY A 8 -7.65 -31.69 8.67
CA GLY A 8 -9.07 -31.40 8.93
C GLY A 8 -9.62 -32.06 10.20
N GLY A 9 -10.94 -31.95 10.40
CA GLY A 9 -11.68 -32.65 11.46
C GLY A 9 -11.91 -31.83 12.74
N GLN A 10 -11.38 -30.61 12.83
CA GLN A 10 -11.54 -29.73 14.00
C GLN A 10 -12.52 -28.59 13.71
N ARG A 11 -13.45 -28.33 14.63
CA ARG A 11 -14.34 -27.16 14.56
C ARG A 11 -13.57 -25.93 15.05
N LEU A 12 -13.57 -24.85 14.26
CA LEU A 12 -12.99 -23.58 14.71
C LEU A 12 -13.88 -22.93 15.77
N GLN A 13 -13.27 -22.46 16.86
CA GLN A 13 -13.93 -21.68 17.91
C GLN A 13 -12.96 -20.62 18.44
N GLY A 14 -13.39 -19.37 18.47
CA GLY A 14 -12.58 -18.24 18.95
C GLY A 14 -12.97 -16.93 18.27
N THR A 15 -12.19 -15.89 18.55
CA THR A 15 -12.36 -14.56 17.98
C THR A 15 -11.06 -14.12 17.32
N VAL A 16 -11.14 -13.46 16.17
CA VAL A 16 -10.01 -12.86 15.48
C VAL A 16 -10.26 -11.37 15.27
N ARG A 17 -9.19 -10.57 15.31
CA ARG A 17 -9.26 -9.15 14.95
C ARG A 17 -9.19 -9.02 13.43
N VAL A 18 -10.15 -8.32 12.84
CA VAL A 18 -10.08 -7.94 11.43
C VAL A 18 -9.13 -6.75 11.28
N THR A 19 -8.17 -6.87 10.39
CA THR A 19 -7.22 -5.79 10.06
C THR A 19 -7.79 -4.88 8.97
N GLY A 20 -7.12 -3.75 8.71
CA GLY A 20 -7.59 -2.77 7.74
C GLY A 20 -7.75 -3.33 6.34
N ALA A 21 -8.71 -2.77 5.59
CA ALA A 21 -9.04 -3.25 4.26
C ALA A 21 -7.94 -2.91 3.25
N LYS A 22 -7.18 -3.92 2.82
CA LYS A 22 -6.15 -3.84 1.76
C LYS A 22 -6.56 -2.92 0.60
N ASN A 23 -7.72 -3.17 -0.01
CA ASN A 23 -8.16 -2.46 -1.20
C ASN A 23 -8.51 -0.99 -0.95
N SER A 24 -8.79 -0.62 0.30
CA SER A 24 -8.99 0.77 0.70
C SER A 24 -7.63 1.45 0.86
N VAL A 25 -6.72 0.85 1.62
CA VAL A 25 -5.39 1.39 1.89
C VAL A 25 -4.62 1.69 0.59
N LEU A 26 -4.62 0.78 -0.39
CA LEU A 26 -3.92 1.02 -1.65
C LEU A 26 -4.46 2.24 -2.42
N LYS A 27 -5.77 2.50 -2.34
CA LYS A 27 -6.38 3.70 -2.97
C LYS A 27 -6.05 4.97 -2.18
N LEU A 28 -6.05 4.88 -0.85
CA LEU A 28 -5.66 6.00 0.02
C LEU A 28 -4.20 6.37 -0.14
N MET A 29 -3.30 5.39 -0.27
CA MET A 29 -1.88 5.60 -0.58
C MET A 29 -1.70 6.34 -1.90
N ALA A 30 -2.44 5.95 -2.95
CA ALA A 30 -2.41 6.67 -4.22
C ALA A 30 -3.02 8.08 -4.10
N ALA A 31 -4.14 8.22 -3.39
CA ALA A 31 -4.81 9.51 -3.18
C ALA A 31 -3.96 10.51 -2.40
N ALA A 32 -3.03 10.05 -1.55
CA ALA A 32 -2.08 10.92 -0.85
C ALA A 32 -1.30 11.81 -1.82
N LEU A 33 -1.03 11.34 -3.05
CA LEU A 33 -0.34 12.12 -4.08
C LEU A 33 -1.02 13.44 -4.43
N LEU A 34 -2.35 13.56 -4.21
CA LEU A 34 -3.14 14.76 -4.50
C LEU A 34 -2.81 15.94 -3.58
N ALA A 35 -2.23 15.69 -2.41
CA ALA A 35 -1.91 16.73 -1.43
C ALA A 35 -0.40 16.78 -1.19
N GLN A 36 0.20 17.96 -1.34
CA GLN A 36 1.58 18.20 -0.91
C GLN A 36 1.68 18.11 0.63
N GLY A 37 2.79 17.58 1.13
CA GLY A 37 3.03 17.38 2.56
C GLY A 37 2.82 15.94 3.00
N THR A 38 2.67 15.71 4.31
CA THR A 38 2.62 14.37 4.89
C THR A 38 1.19 13.91 5.14
N THR A 39 0.83 12.77 4.56
CA THR A 39 -0.40 12.02 4.87
C THR A 39 -0.04 10.77 5.67
N THR A 40 -0.67 10.56 6.83
CA THR A 40 -0.47 9.35 7.65
C THR A 40 -1.72 8.48 7.61
N LEU A 41 -1.56 7.23 7.19
CA LEU A 41 -2.58 6.19 7.20
C LEU A 41 -2.38 5.26 8.40
N THR A 42 -3.46 4.94 9.11
CA THR A 42 -3.46 4.01 10.26
C THR A 42 -4.25 2.75 9.94
N GLU A 43 -4.08 1.72 10.79
CA GLU A 43 -4.68 0.38 10.61
C GLU A 43 -4.27 -0.32 9.30
N VAL A 44 -3.15 0.06 8.71
CA VAL A 44 -2.61 -0.51 7.48
C VAL A 44 -2.26 -1.99 7.71
N PRO A 45 -2.70 -2.93 6.84
CA PRO A 45 -2.26 -4.32 6.91
C PRO A 45 -0.80 -4.44 6.44
N ASP A 46 0.00 -5.20 7.17
CA ASP A 46 1.40 -5.49 6.81
C ASP A 46 1.45 -6.63 5.79
N ILE A 47 1.39 -6.28 4.50
CA ILE A 47 1.32 -7.21 3.38
C ILE A 47 2.14 -6.69 2.18
N LEU A 48 2.57 -7.63 1.33
CA LEU A 48 3.41 -7.34 0.16
C LEU A 48 2.86 -6.25 -0.77
N ASP A 49 1.55 -6.17 -0.98
CA ASP A 49 0.96 -5.12 -1.83
C ASP A 49 1.22 -3.70 -1.28
N VAL A 50 1.23 -3.53 0.05
CA VAL A 50 1.54 -2.24 0.69
C VAL A 50 3.01 -1.88 0.49
N GLU A 51 3.91 -2.86 0.61
CA GLU A 51 5.34 -2.67 0.34
C GLU A 51 5.60 -2.28 -1.12
N ILE A 52 4.94 -2.96 -2.07
CA ILE A 52 5.06 -2.66 -3.51
C ILE A 52 4.53 -1.25 -3.80
N MET A 53 3.40 -0.86 -3.20
CA MET A 53 2.87 0.50 -3.36
C MET A 53 3.79 1.55 -2.74
N ALA A 54 4.35 1.30 -1.55
CA ALA A 54 5.31 2.20 -0.92
C ALA A 54 6.54 2.42 -1.80
N GLU A 55 7.11 1.35 -2.37
CA GLU A 55 8.22 1.43 -3.30
C GLU A 55 7.87 2.18 -4.59
N LEU A 56 6.66 1.96 -5.14
CA LEU A 56 6.17 2.71 -6.30
C LEU A 56 6.10 4.22 -6.00
N LEU A 57 5.54 4.61 -4.86
CA LEU A 57 5.45 6.00 -4.44
C LEU A 57 6.83 6.63 -4.20
N ARG A 58 7.79 5.87 -3.64
CA ARG A 58 9.19 6.31 -3.52
C ARG A 58 9.82 6.63 -4.87
N ARG A 59 9.56 5.81 -5.90
CA ARG A 59 10.04 6.08 -7.26
C ARG A 59 9.38 7.28 -7.92
N LEU A 60 8.18 7.66 -7.49
CA LEU A 60 7.52 8.89 -7.90
C LEU A 60 8.06 10.12 -7.15
N GLY A 61 9.03 9.94 -6.25
CA GLY A 61 9.70 11.01 -5.51
C GLY A 61 9.13 11.27 -4.11
N CYS A 62 8.20 10.44 -3.63
CA CYS A 62 7.70 10.56 -2.25
C CYS A 62 8.69 9.98 -1.23
N GLU A 63 8.68 10.50 -0.01
CA GLU A 63 9.23 9.76 1.13
C GLU A 63 8.12 8.89 1.72
N VAL A 64 8.37 7.59 1.89
CA VAL A 64 7.38 6.67 2.47
C VAL A 64 8.00 5.90 3.62
N ASP A 65 7.49 6.16 4.81
CA ASP A 65 7.79 5.45 6.05
C ASP A 65 6.68 4.41 6.30
N HIS A 66 7.03 3.13 6.26
CA HIS A 66 6.11 2.02 6.50
C HIS A 66 6.52 1.29 7.77
N ASP A 67 5.73 1.48 8.82
CA ASP A 67 5.86 0.79 10.10
C ASP A 67 4.77 -0.29 10.18
N GLY A 68 5.11 -1.49 9.70
CA GLY A 68 4.26 -2.68 9.73
C GLY A 68 3.78 -3.05 11.15
N PRO A 69 4.69 -3.14 12.15
CA PRO A 69 4.31 -3.38 13.54
C PRO A 69 3.33 -2.35 14.11
N ALA A 70 3.53 -1.05 13.84
CA ALA A 70 2.59 0.00 14.26
C ALA A 70 1.37 0.15 13.34
N ARG A 71 1.29 -0.63 12.25
CA ARG A 71 0.21 -0.61 11.26
C ARG A 71 -0.02 0.78 10.69
N ARG A 72 1.08 1.46 10.37
CA ARG A 72 1.09 2.87 9.95
C ARG A 72 1.93 3.04 8.69
N VAL A 73 1.44 3.89 7.79
CA VAL A 73 2.23 4.37 6.65
C VAL A 73 2.16 5.89 6.62
N SER A 74 3.30 6.56 6.61
CA SER A 74 3.41 8.00 6.40
C SER A 74 4.00 8.28 5.02
N ILE A 75 3.32 9.08 4.21
CA ILE A 75 3.70 9.42 2.84
C ILE A 75 3.89 10.94 2.79
N THR A 76 5.12 11.37 2.58
CA THR A 76 5.44 12.78 2.35
C THR A 76 5.58 13.02 0.86
N VAL A 77 4.68 13.85 0.33
CA VAL A 77 4.57 14.16 -1.09
C VAL A 77 5.26 15.51 -1.37
N PRO A 78 6.24 15.56 -2.29
CA PRO A 78 6.92 16.80 -2.65
C PRO A 78 6.01 17.72 -3.48
N GLU A 79 6.42 18.98 -3.60
CA GLU A 79 5.79 19.96 -4.49
C GLU A 79 5.80 19.47 -5.95
N ILE A 80 6.92 18.89 -6.40
CA ILE A 80 7.07 18.36 -7.76
C ILE A 80 7.24 16.85 -7.69
N LEU A 81 6.33 16.11 -8.33
CA LEU A 81 6.38 14.67 -8.46
C LEU A 81 7.10 14.24 -9.74
N ALA A 82 7.76 13.09 -9.68
CA ALA A 82 8.08 12.36 -10.90
C ALA A 82 6.81 11.72 -11.47
N HIS A 83 6.72 11.64 -12.79
CA HIS A 83 5.51 11.15 -13.49
C HIS A 83 5.68 9.72 -14.04
N ARG A 84 6.89 9.15 -13.98
CA ARG A 84 7.19 7.83 -14.54
C ARG A 84 7.05 6.74 -13.49
N ALA A 85 5.93 6.02 -13.52
CA ALA A 85 5.77 4.79 -12.76
C ALA A 85 6.63 3.66 -13.36
N ASP A 86 7.36 2.94 -12.51
CA ASP A 86 8.24 1.86 -12.95
C ASP A 86 7.44 0.63 -13.43
N TYR A 87 7.72 0.18 -14.66
CA TYR A 87 7.01 -0.93 -15.29
C TYR A 87 7.09 -2.23 -14.49
N ASP A 88 8.25 -2.54 -13.89
CA ASP A 88 8.44 -3.76 -13.13
C ASP A 88 7.66 -3.77 -11.83
N LEU A 89 7.38 -2.60 -11.24
CA LEU A 89 6.48 -2.50 -10.08
C LEU A 89 5.02 -2.56 -10.51
N VAL A 90 4.65 -1.85 -11.57
CA VAL A 90 3.28 -1.82 -12.09
C VAL A 90 2.81 -3.21 -12.48
N ARG A 91 3.66 -4.01 -13.14
CA ARG A 91 3.31 -5.39 -13.54
C ARG A 91 3.16 -6.36 -12.37
N ARG A 92 3.78 -6.07 -11.22
CA ARG A 92 3.71 -6.91 -10.01
C ARG A 92 2.40 -6.75 -9.24
N MET A 93 1.71 -5.62 -9.40
CA MET A 93 0.46 -5.35 -8.68
C MET A 93 -0.49 -4.51 -9.54
N ARG A 94 -1.65 -5.09 -9.93
CA ARG A 94 -2.67 -4.41 -10.76
C ARG A 94 -3.19 -3.10 -10.14
N ALA A 95 -3.25 -3.02 -8.80
CA ALA A 95 -3.71 -1.83 -8.09
C ALA A 95 -2.81 -0.59 -8.28
N SER A 96 -1.59 -0.75 -8.81
CA SER A 96 -0.71 0.35 -9.17
C SER A 96 -1.35 1.36 -10.13
N ILE A 97 -2.32 0.93 -10.96
CA ILE A 97 -3.07 1.81 -11.86
C ILE A 97 -3.78 2.96 -11.12
N CYS A 98 -4.06 2.81 -9.83
CA CYS A 98 -4.69 3.86 -9.03
C CYS A 98 -3.84 5.13 -8.90
N VAL A 99 -2.52 5.08 -9.12
CA VAL A 99 -1.68 6.31 -9.12
C VAL A 99 -1.90 7.18 -10.35
N LEU A 100 -2.45 6.64 -11.45
CA LEU A 100 -2.65 7.37 -12.69
C LEU A 100 -3.59 8.57 -12.51
N GLY A 101 -4.69 8.40 -11.77
CA GLY A 101 -5.65 9.47 -11.52
C GLY A 101 -5.01 10.68 -10.82
N PRO A 102 -4.39 10.49 -9.63
CA PRO A 102 -3.68 11.54 -8.92
C PRO A 102 -2.54 12.19 -9.72
N LEU A 103 -1.79 11.40 -10.50
CA LEU A 103 -0.70 11.92 -11.34
C LEU A 103 -1.19 12.75 -12.53
N LEU A 104 -2.42 12.52 -13.03
CA LEU A 104 -3.02 13.31 -14.10
C LEU A 104 -3.72 14.58 -13.59
N ALA A 105 -4.24 14.53 -12.37
CA ALA A 105 -5.00 15.63 -11.78
C ALA A 105 -4.10 16.72 -11.17
N ARG A 106 -2.84 16.38 -10.88
CA ARG A 106 -1.78 17.31 -10.48
C ARG A 106 -0.92 17.71 -11.67
#